data_AF-A0A9E1NZC9-F1
#
_entry.id   AF-A0A9E1NZC9-F1
#
_cell.length_a   1.000
_cell.length_b   1.000
_cell.length_c   1.000
_cell.angle_alpha   90.00
_cell.angle_beta   90.00
_cell.angle_gamma   90.00
#
_symmetry.space_group_name_H-M   'P 1'
#
loop_
_entity.id
_entity.type
_entity.pdbx_description
1 polymer ?
#
loop_
_entity_poly.entity_id
_entity_poly.type
_entity_poly.pdbx_seq_one_letter_code
_entity_poly.pdbx_strand_id
1 'polypeptide(L)' 'KAGLSGAYRNARGEIILGDIITHMDDKPMRSNDDYLSLLEKHQPGDSVTIKVLRGTDSISLDVELAESQ' A
#
# COMPACT_ATOMS: atom_id res chain seq x y z
N LYS A 1 11.24 -6.85 -0.59
CA LYS A 1 10.77 -5.81 -1.56
C LYS A 1 9.39 -6.23 -2.03
N ALA A 2 8.36 -5.43 -1.72
CA ALA A 2 6.95 -5.80 -1.87
C ALA A 2 6.32 -5.50 -3.25
N GLY A 3 7.09 -4.97 -4.22
CA GLY A 3 6.57 -4.66 -5.56
C GLY A 3 5.71 -3.38 -5.66
N LEU A 4 5.61 -2.62 -4.56
CA LEU A 4 4.93 -1.32 -4.52
C LEU A 4 5.71 -0.26 -5.30
N SER A 5 4.96 0.57 -6.04
CA SER A 5 5.46 1.72 -6.79
C SER A 5 5.04 3.01 -6.10
N GLY A 6 6.00 3.78 -5.58
CA GLY A 6 5.73 5.09 -5.00
C GLY A 6 5.46 6.15 -6.08
N ALA A 7 4.77 7.23 -5.69
CA ALA A 7 4.69 8.41 -6.54
C ALA A 7 6.08 9.05 -6.71
N TYR A 8 6.36 9.56 -7.90
CA TYR A 8 7.64 10.19 -8.20
C TYR A 8 7.47 11.40 -9.10
N ARG A 9 8.46 12.30 -9.10
CA ARG A 9 8.51 13.43 -10.01
C ARG A 9 9.37 13.06 -11.22
N ASN A 10 8.83 13.20 -12.42
CA ASN A 10 9.60 12.93 -13.64
C ASN A 10 10.53 14.12 -13.98
N ALA A 11 11.39 13.95 -14.99
CA ALA A 11 12.34 14.99 -15.43
C ALA A 11 11.67 16.29 -15.92
N ARG A 12 10.38 16.23 -16.29
CA ARG A 12 9.58 17.40 -16.70
C ARG A 12 8.91 18.11 -15.52
N GLY A 13 9.08 17.59 -14.31
CA GLY A 13 8.48 18.15 -13.10
C GLY A 13 7.06 17.69 -12.83
N GLU A 14 6.50 16.76 -13.61
CA GLU A 14 5.14 16.23 -13.39
C GLU A 14 5.16 15.20 -12.25
N ILE A 15 4.09 15.18 -11.44
CA ILE A 15 3.89 14.14 -10.43
C ILE A 15 3.26 12.93 -11.13
N ILE A 16 3.97 11.81 -11.14
CA ILE A 16 3.45 10.53 -11.58
C ILE A 16 2.93 9.81 -10.35
N LEU A 17 1.62 9.52 -10.35
CA LEU A 17 0.98 8.76 -9.28
C LEU A 17 1.53 7.34 -9.26
N GLY A 18 1.85 6.87 -8.07
CA GLY A 18 2.19 5.48 -7.82
C GLY A 18 0.94 4.66 -7.50
N ASP A 19 1.14 3.64 -6.68
CA ASP A 19 0.10 2.75 -6.19
C ASP A 19 -0.78 3.46 -5.16
N ILE A 20 -2.09 3.35 -5.32
CA ILE A 20 -3.06 3.77 -4.32
C ILE A 20 -3.55 2.52 -3.59
N ILE A 21 -3.23 2.40 -2.30
CA ILE A 21 -3.70 1.26 -1.50
C ILE A 21 -5.19 1.43 -1.22
N THR A 22 -5.95 0.38 -1.48
CA THR A 22 -7.43 0.39 -1.34
C THR A 22 -7.92 -0.64 -0.33
N HIS A 23 -7.21 -1.75 -0.15
CA HIS A 23 -7.58 -2.82 0.78
C HIS A 23 -6.35 -3.48 1.41
N MET A 24 -6.53 -4.05 2.60
CA MET A 24 -5.61 -4.94 3.30
C MET A 24 -6.41 -6.12 3.85
N ASP A 25 -6.04 -7.36 3.51
CA ASP A 25 -6.72 -8.60 3.90
C ASP A 25 -8.25 -8.52 3.76
N ASP A 26 -8.68 -8.12 2.56
CA ASP A 26 -10.07 -7.89 2.16
C ASP A 26 -10.83 -6.79 2.90
N LYS A 27 -10.18 -6.05 3.80
CA LYS A 27 -10.77 -4.88 4.47
C LYS A 27 -10.50 -3.61 3.66
N PRO A 28 -11.53 -2.85 3.28
CA PRO A 28 -11.34 -1.59 2.57
C PRO A 28 -10.70 -0.55 3.49
N MET A 29 -9.77 0.23 2.93
CA MET A 29 -9.13 1.37 3.59
C MET A 29 -9.43 2.63 2.80
N ARG A 30 -9.95 3.65 3.48
CA ARG A 30 -10.31 4.94 2.86
C ARG A 30 -9.62 6.12 3.53
N SER A 31 -9.06 5.90 4.71
CA SER A 31 -8.42 6.91 5.54
C SER A 31 -7.10 6.41 6.14
N ASN A 32 -6.32 7.35 6.66
CA ASN A 32 -5.11 7.02 7.42
C ASN A 32 -5.47 6.28 8.73
N ASP A 33 -6.59 6.64 9.35
CA ASP A 33 -7.06 5.98 10.58
C ASP A 33 -7.38 4.49 10.34
N ASP A 34 -7.97 4.15 9.17
CA ASP A 34 -8.20 2.75 8.78
C ASP A 34 -6.88 1.99 8.66
N TYR A 35 -5.88 2.62 8.03
CA TYR A 35 -4.55 2.04 7.84
C TYR A 35 -3.87 1.77 9.19
N LEU A 36 -3.84 2.75 10.09
CA LEU A 36 -3.27 2.60 11.43
C LEU A 36 -4.00 1.51 12.23
N SER A 37 -5.33 1.52 12.23
CA SER A 37 -6.16 0.54 12.93
C SER A 37 -5.97 -0.90 12.43
N LEU A 38 -5.60 -1.06 11.15
CA LEU A 38 -5.31 -2.37 10.56
C LEU A 38 -3.88 -2.81 10.85
N LEU A 39 -2.91 -1.90 10.81
CA LEU A 39 -1.54 -2.21 11.22
C LEU A 39 -1.44 -2.62 12.69
N GLU A 40 -2.17 -1.95 13.59
CA GLU A 40 -2.19 -2.31 15.03
C GLU A 40 -2.65 -3.75 15.30
N LYS A 41 -3.36 -4.36 14.36
CA LYS A 41 -3.83 -5.75 14.46
C LYS A 41 -2.81 -6.77 13.99
N HIS A 42 -1.70 -6.33 13.42
CA HIS A 42 -0.64 -7.16 12.88
C HIS A 42 0.69 -6.87 13.59
N GLN A 43 1.59 -7.84 13.53
CA GLN A 43 2.91 -7.74 14.09
C GLN A 43 3.95 -7.63 12.96
N PRO A 44 5.12 -7.01 13.24
CA PRO A 44 6.26 -7.11 12.33
C PRO A 44 6.57 -8.58 12.00
N GLY A 45 6.76 -8.88 10.72
CA GLY A 45 6.93 -10.23 10.18
C GLY A 45 5.64 -10.87 9.64
N ASP A 46 4.46 -10.30 9.91
CA ASP A 46 3.21 -10.79 9.33
C ASP A 46 3.17 -10.54 7.82
N SER A 47 2.67 -11.51 7.06
CA SER A 47 2.38 -11.35 5.64
C SER A 47 0.91 -10.99 5.45
N VAL A 48 0.66 -9.84 4.82
CA VAL A 48 -0.68 -9.33 4.50
C VAL A 48 -0.84 -9.18 2.99
N THR A 49 -2.03 -9.41 2.47
CA THR A 49 -2.35 -9.16 1.07
C THR A 49 -2.94 -7.75 0.95
N ILE A 50 -2.28 -6.88 0.19
CA ILE A 50 -2.78 -5.53 -0.12
C ILE A 50 -3.30 -5.47 -1.54
N LYS A 51 -4.41 -4.74 -1.75
CA LYS A 51 -4.92 -4.41 -3.08
C LYS A 51 -4.63 -2.95 -3.38
N VAL A 52 -3.97 -2.72 -4.50
CA VAL A 52 -3.61 -1.38 -4.97
C VAL A 52 -4.22 -1.08 -6.32
N LEU A 53 -4.54 0.19 -6.54
CA LEU A 53 -4.86 0.73 -7.85
C LEU A 53 -3.60 1.34 -8.46
N ARG A 54 -3.14 0.80 -9.59
CA ARG A 54 -2.02 1.31 -10.38
C ARG A 54 -2.56 1.85 -11.70
N GLY A 55 -2.73 3.16 -11.77
CA GLY A 55 -3.47 3.79 -12.87
C GLY A 55 -4.94 3.34 -12.86
N THR A 56 -5.34 2.48 -13.79
CA THR A 56 -6.69 1.89 -13.85
C THR A 56 -6.74 0.43 -13.43
N ASP A 57 -5.58 -0.19 -13.20
CA ASP A 57 -5.49 -1.62 -12.93
C ASP A 57 -5.50 -1.89 -11.42
N SER A 58 -6.28 -2.91 -11.02
CA SER A 58 -6.29 -3.42 -9.66
C SER A 58 -5.30 -4.57 -9.52
N ILE A 59 -4.32 -4.42 -8.64
CA ILE A 59 -3.23 -5.38 -8.42
C ILE A 59 -3.26 -5.84 -6.96
N SER A 60 -3.13 -7.14 -6.73
CA SER A 60 -2.94 -7.70 -5.38
C SER A 60 -1.46 -8.03 -5.16
N LEU A 61 -0.92 -7.66 -4.01
CA LEU A 61 0.47 -7.86 -3.64
C LEU A 61 0.53 -8.46 -2.24
N ASP A 62 1.37 -9.47 -2.06
CA ASP A 62 1.67 -10.02 -0.73
C ASP A 62 2.87 -9.29 -0.15
N VAL A 63 2.69 -8.76 1.06
CA VAL A 63 3.64 -7.86 1.71
C VAL A 63 3.92 -8.34 3.12
N GLU A 64 5.19 -8.55 3.41
CA GLU A 64 5.66 -8.75 4.78
C GLU A 64 5.79 -7.39 5.48
N LEU A 65 5.12 -7.22 6.60
CA LEU A 65 5.16 -6.01 7.40
C LEU A 65 6.50 -5.91 8.12
N ALA A 66 7.23 -4.83 7.86
CA ALA A 66 8.42 -4.49 8.62
C ALA A 66 8.04 -3.64 9.85
N GLU A 67 8.88 -3.71 10.88
CA GLU A 67 8.74 -2.85 12.05
C GLU A 67 8.81 -1.37 11.62
N SER A 68 7.82 -0.58 12.04
CA SER A 68 7.84 0.87 11.82
C SER A 68 8.92 1.47 12.72
N GLN A 69 10.01 1.95 12.12
CA GLN A 69 11.03 2.76 12.80
C GLN A 69 10.49 4.11 13.22
#